data_AF-A0A351VB69-F1
#
_entry.id   AF-A0A351VB69-F1
#
_cell.length_a   1.000
_cell.length_b   1.000
_cell.length_c   1.000
_cell.angle_alpha   90.00
_cell.angle_beta   90.00
_cell.angle_gamma   90.00
#
_symmetry.space_group_name_H-M   'P 1'
#
loop_
_entity.id
_entity.type
_entity.pdbx_description
1 polymer ?
#
loop_
_entity_poly.entity_id
_entity_poly.type
_entity_poly.pdbx_seq_one_letter_code
_entity_poly.pdbx_strand_id
1 'polypeptide(L)'
;MKNRKLMTKLTAAGSMALMLMPMTAFAGVSETQDVTQEETDAGATKDTDVLYTQSSTYSVIIPKLIVLDGQTKDSGYTVNVKGDISSDKQVSVAPQDAIADKAGINFYMKDQATVGTKKADVQADVTQDATVWSSAEVCVANTGTTKNGKVEAPTITAGSWKGTFAFNIALQDAD
;
A
#
# COMPACT_ATOMS: atom_id res chain seq x y z
N MET A 1 -11.80 -72.80 19.24
CA MET A 1 -11.53 -72.82 17.78
C MET A 1 -11.39 -71.36 17.34
N LYS A 2 -10.37 -70.84 16.66
CA LYS A 2 -9.28 -71.40 15.85
C LYS A 2 -8.15 -70.33 15.85
N ASN A 3 -6.90 -70.76 16.05
CA ASN A 3 -5.69 -69.93 16.03
C ASN A 3 -5.31 -69.50 14.59
N ARG A 4 -4.64 -68.34 14.40
CA ARG A 4 -3.26 -68.24 13.87
C ARG A 4 -2.76 -66.79 13.70
N LYS A 5 -1.50 -66.61 14.08
CA LYS A 5 -0.62 -65.44 13.91
C LYS A 5 -0.24 -65.22 12.44
N LEU A 6 0.06 -63.97 12.04
CA LEU A 6 1.19 -63.66 11.15
C LEU A 6 1.65 -62.19 11.31
N MET A 7 2.95 -62.02 11.59
CA MET A 7 3.69 -60.75 11.60
C MET A 7 4.31 -60.45 10.21
N THR A 8 4.93 -59.25 10.11
CA THR A 8 6.03 -58.84 9.18
C THR A 8 5.53 -58.22 7.85
N LYS A 9 6.00 -57.06 7.34
CA LYS A 9 7.34 -56.44 7.36
C LYS A 9 7.31 -54.90 7.28
N LEU A 10 8.30 -54.34 7.95
CA LEU A 10 8.90 -53.01 7.82
C LEU A 10 9.64 -52.89 6.48
N THR A 11 9.54 -51.75 5.79
CA THR A 11 10.61 -51.25 4.92
C THR A 11 10.53 -49.72 4.83
N ALA A 12 11.54 -49.06 5.40
CA ALA A 12 11.89 -47.69 5.12
C ALA A 12 12.76 -47.64 3.86
N ALA A 13 12.55 -46.64 3.02
CA ALA A 13 13.54 -46.15 2.07
C ALA A 13 13.30 -44.64 1.92
N GLY A 14 14.29 -43.86 2.37
CA GLY A 14 14.22 -42.42 2.36
C GLY A 14 14.71 -41.79 1.05
N SER A 15 14.86 -40.47 1.16
CA SER A 15 15.62 -39.52 0.34
C SER A 15 14.83 -38.55 -0.57
N MET A 16 15.14 -37.28 -0.30
CA MET A 16 15.04 -36.07 -1.11
C MET A 16 13.82 -35.17 -0.92
N ALA A 17 14.04 -34.21 -0.03
CA ALA A 17 13.37 -32.93 0.02
C ALA A 17 13.50 -32.20 -1.32
N LEU A 18 12.37 -31.94 -1.96
CA LEU A 18 12.17 -30.74 -2.76
C LEU A 18 11.11 -29.93 -2.02
N MET A 19 11.53 -28.81 -1.41
CA MET A 19 10.63 -27.83 -0.84
C MET A 19 9.84 -27.18 -1.97
N LEU A 20 8.72 -27.81 -2.35
CA LEU A 20 7.65 -27.13 -3.07
C LEU A 20 6.98 -26.21 -2.05
N MET A 21 7.19 -24.90 -2.19
CA MET A 21 6.40 -23.91 -1.45
C MET A 21 4.92 -24.21 -1.73
N PRO A 22 4.05 -24.19 -0.70
CA PRO A 22 2.62 -24.35 -0.94
C PRO A 22 2.13 -23.08 -1.66
N MET A 23 1.98 -23.16 -2.99
CA MET A 23 1.09 -22.25 -3.69
C MET A 23 -0.31 -22.55 -3.15
N THR A 24 -0.81 -21.70 -2.26
CA THR A 24 -2.21 -21.71 -1.84
C THR A 24 -3.06 -21.35 -3.06
N ALA A 25 -3.46 -22.35 -3.84
CA ALA A 25 -4.54 -22.21 -4.79
C ALA A 25 -5.83 -22.01 -3.99
N PHE A 26 -6.34 -20.78 -3.93
CA PHE A 26 -7.71 -20.55 -3.50
C PHE A 26 -8.62 -21.00 -4.66
N ALA A 27 -9.14 -22.22 -4.56
CA ALA A 27 -10.23 -22.67 -5.40
C ALA A 27 -11.48 -21.87 -5.00
N GLY A 28 -12.01 -21.03 -5.89
CA GLY A 28 -13.31 -20.42 -5.69
C GLY A 28 -14.37 -21.51 -5.59
N VAL A 29 -15.05 -21.61 -4.45
CA VAL A 29 -16.23 -22.46 -4.31
C VAL A 29 -17.35 -21.76 -5.06
N SER A 30 -17.81 -22.37 -6.16
CA SER A 30 -19.04 -21.96 -6.83
C SER A 30 -20.16 -22.82 -6.28
N GLU A 31 -21.02 -22.25 -5.44
CA GLU A 31 -22.24 -22.92 -5.04
C GLU A 31 -23.25 -22.79 -6.19
N THR A 32 -23.55 -23.91 -6.85
CA THR A 32 -24.63 -23.95 -7.85
C THR A 32 -25.96 -23.82 -7.12
N GLN A 33 -26.65 -22.69 -7.26
CA GLN A 33 -28.06 -22.57 -6.93
C GLN A 33 -28.88 -22.86 -8.19
N ASP A 34 -29.53 -24.03 -8.23
CA ASP A 34 -30.42 -24.40 -9.33
C ASP A 34 -31.74 -23.64 -9.21
N VAL A 35 -32.10 -22.87 -10.24
CA VAL A 35 -33.41 -22.23 -10.37
C VAL A 35 -34.22 -22.98 -11.43
N THR A 36 -35.26 -23.69 -11.01
CA THR A 36 -36.19 -24.36 -11.94
C THR A 36 -37.20 -23.34 -12.50
N GLN A 37 -37.35 -23.26 -13.82
CA GLN A 37 -38.36 -22.43 -14.51
C GLN A 37 -39.26 -23.30 -15.39
N GLU A 38 -40.58 -23.08 -15.33
CA GLU A 38 -41.51 -23.57 -16.34
C GLU A 38 -41.78 -22.45 -17.36
N GLU A 39 -41.67 -22.79 -18.64
CA GLU A 39 -41.80 -21.90 -19.79
C GLU A 39 -43.20 -21.26 -19.86
N THR A 40 -43.38 -20.03 -19.34
CA THR A 40 -44.15 -18.92 -19.95
C THR A 40 -43.93 -17.62 -19.14
N ASP A 41 -42.70 -17.14 -19.00
CA ASP A 41 -42.48 -15.78 -18.50
C ASP A 41 -41.50 -15.04 -19.42
N ALA A 42 -42.02 -14.05 -20.12
CA ALA A 42 -41.24 -13.17 -20.97
C ALA A 42 -40.24 -12.37 -20.11
N GLY A 43 -38.97 -12.76 -20.16
CA GLY A 43 -37.86 -11.98 -19.59
C GLY A 43 -37.74 -12.06 -18.07
N ALA A 44 -37.50 -13.25 -17.52
CA ALA A 44 -37.15 -13.40 -16.11
C ALA A 44 -35.73 -12.84 -15.82
N THR A 45 -35.63 -11.56 -15.46
CA THR A 45 -34.42 -11.02 -14.81
C THR A 45 -34.37 -11.53 -13.37
N LYS A 46 -33.22 -12.07 -12.95
CA LYS A 46 -32.97 -12.53 -11.57
C LYS A 46 -31.71 -11.86 -11.04
N ASP A 47 -31.77 -11.40 -9.80
CA ASP A 47 -30.58 -10.95 -9.10
C ASP A 47 -29.68 -12.16 -8.83
N THR A 48 -28.40 -12.03 -9.17
CA THR A 48 -27.38 -13.06 -8.95
C THR A 48 -26.25 -12.43 -8.16
N ASP A 49 -25.96 -12.98 -7.00
CA ASP A 49 -24.83 -12.51 -6.19
C ASP A 49 -23.52 -13.04 -6.76
N VAL A 50 -22.57 -12.13 -6.98
CA VAL A 50 -21.20 -12.47 -7.33
C VAL A 50 -20.33 -12.25 -6.10
N LEU A 51 -19.86 -13.34 -5.50
CA LEU A 51 -18.99 -13.27 -4.33
C LEU A 51 -17.51 -13.24 -4.75
N TYR A 52 -16.83 -12.16 -4.38
CA TYR A 52 -15.39 -12.00 -4.57
C TYR A 52 -14.70 -11.76 -3.22
N THR A 53 -14.21 -12.83 -2.59
CA THR A 53 -13.51 -12.76 -1.30
C THR A 53 -12.00 -12.63 -1.51
N GLN A 54 -11.54 -11.40 -1.70
CA GLN A 54 -10.12 -11.05 -1.71
C GLN A 54 -9.80 -10.12 -0.53
N SER A 55 -8.63 -10.30 0.09
CA SER A 55 -8.09 -9.31 1.02
C SER A 55 -7.66 -8.04 0.30
N SER A 56 -7.96 -6.87 0.88
CA SER A 56 -7.52 -5.57 0.37
C SER A 56 -6.00 -5.49 0.22
N THR A 57 -5.52 -4.93 -0.91
CA THR A 57 -4.10 -4.70 -1.20
C THR A 57 -3.89 -3.29 -1.74
N TYR A 58 -2.80 -2.63 -1.38
CA TYR A 58 -2.46 -1.31 -1.89
C TYR A 58 -0.96 -1.08 -1.96
N SER A 59 -0.55 -0.11 -2.76
CA SER A 59 0.82 0.33 -2.94
C SER A 59 0.86 1.86 -2.95
N VAL A 60 1.87 2.42 -2.27
CA VAL A 60 2.08 3.86 -2.15
C VAL A 60 3.41 4.23 -2.80
N ILE A 61 3.39 5.24 -3.66
CA ILE A 61 4.57 5.79 -4.32
C ILE A 61 4.80 7.20 -3.78
N ILE A 62 5.94 7.40 -3.11
CA ILE A 62 6.39 8.67 -2.53
C ILE A 62 7.73 9.11 -3.13
N PRO A 63 8.04 10.42 -3.15
CA PRO A 63 9.29 10.93 -3.70
C PRO A 63 10.50 10.49 -2.89
N LYS A 64 11.62 10.22 -3.58
CA LYS A 64 12.95 10.02 -2.96
C LYS A 64 13.87 11.24 -3.07
N LEU A 65 13.53 12.16 -3.96
CA LEU A 65 14.29 13.37 -4.25
C LEU A 65 13.30 14.53 -4.40
N ILE A 66 13.59 15.64 -3.74
CA ILE A 66 12.88 16.91 -3.89
C ILE A 66 13.91 17.94 -4.33
N VAL A 67 13.67 18.56 -5.48
CA VAL A 67 14.53 19.62 -6.03
C VAL A 67 13.80 20.93 -5.83
N LEU A 68 14.32 21.77 -4.94
CA LEU A 68 13.78 23.10 -4.70
C LEU A 68 14.16 24.05 -5.82
N ASP A 69 13.25 24.94 -6.18
CA ASP A 69 13.54 26.06 -7.06
C ASP A 69 14.55 27.01 -6.40
N GLY A 70 15.51 27.50 -7.19
CA GLY A 70 16.60 28.34 -6.68
C GLY A 70 16.17 29.73 -6.21
N GLN A 71 15.01 30.21 -6.67
CA GLN A 71 14.49 31.54 -6.39
C GLN A 71 13.40 31.51 -5.31
N THR A 72 12.39 30.65 -5.47
CA THR A 72 11.27 30.52 -4.53
C THR A 72 11.59 29.61 -3.35
N LYS A 73 12.61 28.74 -3.47
CA LYS A 73 13.03 27.78 -2.44
C LYS A 73 11.93 26.81 -2.02
N ASP A 74 11.07 26.46 -2.97
CA ASP A 74 9.99 25.51 -2.80
C ASP A 74 9.98 24.47 -3.92
N SER A 75 9.20 23.41 -3.74
CA SER A 75 8.95 22.41 -4.77
C SER A 75 7.65 21.67 -4.51
N GLY A 76 6.95 21.32 -5.58
CA GLY A 76 5.84 20.38 -5.52
C GLY A 76 6.36 18.94 -5.40
N TYR A 77 5.61 18.09 -4.70
CA TYR A 77 5.79 16.65 -4.74
C TYR A 77 4.46 15.94 -4.94
N THR A 78 4.52 14.66 -5.29
CA THR A 78 3.34 13.86 -5.59
C THR A 78 3.36 12.56 -4.81
N VAL A 79 2.19 12.14 -4.33
CA VAL A 79 1.95 10.82 -3.74
C VAL A 79 0.93 10.11 -4.61
N ASN A 80 1.23 8.89 -5.04
CA ASN A 80 0.29 8.06 -5.78
C ASN A 80 -0.07 6.81 -4.97
N VAL A 81 -1.36 6.50 -4.92
CA VAL A 81 -1.87 5.29 -4.28
C VAL A 81 -2.66 4.50 -5.31
N LYS A 82 -2.34 3.21 -5.41
CA LYS A 82 -3.03 2.26 -6.28
C LYS A 82 -3.21 0.93 -5.57
N GLY A 83 -4.21 0.17 -5.97
CA GLY A 83 -4.44 -1.14 -5.39
C GLY A 83 -5.80 -1.71 -5.76
N ASP A 84 -6.23 -2.62 -4.91
CA ASP A 84 -7.56 -3.21 -4.93
C ASP A 84 -8.00 -3.34 -3.46
N ILE A 85 -8.88 -2.44 -3.02
CA ILE A 85 -9.38 -2.39 -1.66
C ILE A 85 -10.91 -2.47 -1.65
N SER A 86 -11.46 -3.02 -0.57
CA SER A 86 -12.90 -3.10 -0.39
C SER A 86 -13.53 -1.70 -0.30
N SER A 87 -14.79 -1.60 -0.69
CA SER A 87 -15.50 -0.31 -0.78
C SER A 87 -15.69 0.38 0.56
N ASP A 88 -15.68 -0.38 1.67
CA ASP A 88 -15.74 0.08 3.05
C ASP A 88 -14.38 0.52 3.62
N LYS A 89 -13.34 0.58 2.78
CA LYS A 89 -11.98 0.96 3.18
C LYS A 89 -11.46 2.15 2.39
N GLN A 90 -10.49 2.83 2.98
CA GLN A 90 -9.72 3.92 2.37
C GLN A 90 -8.25 3.87 2.81
N VAL A 91 -7.37 4.45 2.01
CA VAL A 91 -5.94 4.54 2.34
C VAL A 91 -5.62 5.96 2.79
N SER A 92 -5.01 6.09 3.96
CA SER A 92 -4.46 7.34 4.48
C SER A 92 -2.95 7.38 4.24
N VAL A 93 -2.46 8.45 3.62
CA VAL A 93 -1.03 8.78 3.45
C VAL A 93 -0.83 10.24 3.78
N ALA A 94 -0.26 10.51 4.96
CA ALA A 94 0.03 11.85 5.44
C ALA A 94 1.54 12.01 5.70
N PRO A 95 2.15 13.15 5.37
CA PRO A 95 3.55 13.38 5.73
C PRO A 95 3.66 13.45 7.26
N GLN A 96 4.71 12.85 7.79
CA GLN A 96 4.97 12.79 9.22
C GLN A 96 5.83 13.98 9.63
N ASP A 97 5.49 14.55 10.78
CA ASP A 97 6.30 15.56 11.42
C ASP A 97 7.69 15.02 11.82
N ALA A 98 8.76 15.70 11.42
CA ALA A 98 10.12 15.38 11.82
C ALA A 98 10.46 15.83 13.26
N ILE A 99 9.76 16.84 13.80
CA ILE A 99 9.99 17.41 15.14
C ILE A 99 8.65 17.75 15.81
N ALA A 100 8.20 16.88 16.73
CA ALA A 100 6.88 16.95 17.37
C ALA A 100 6.54 18.27 18.09
N ASP A 101 7.54 19.03 18.53
CA ASP A 101 7.35 20.29 19.26
C ASP A 101 7.26 21.53 18.34
N LYS A 102 7.18 21.31 17.02
CA LYS A 102 7.02 22.38 16.02
C LYS A 102 5.60 22.37 15.47
N ALA A 103 5.05 23.56 15.28
CA ALA A 103 3.75 23.70 14.67
C ALA A 103 3.82 23.33 13.18
N GLY A 104 2.84 22.53 12.73
CA GLY A 104 2.75 22.08 11.33
C GLY A 104 3.70 20.92 11.00
N ILE A 105 3.47 20.32 9.83
CA ILE A 105 4.34 19.24 9.35
C ILE A 105 5.62 19.84 8.81
N ASN A 106 6.76 19.32 9.28
CA ASN A 106 8.06 19.82 8.87
C ASN A 106 9.00 18.70 8.42
N PHE A 107 9.97 19.09 7.60
CA PHE A 107 11.03 18.26 7.08
C PHE A 107 12.39 18.86 7.43
N TYR A 108 13.18 18.12 8.21
CA TYR A 108 14.44 18.61 8.75
C TYR A 108 15.65 18.09 7.94
N MET A 109 16.51 19.01 7.52
CA MET A 109 17.63 18.73 6.61
C MET A 109 18.97 19.20 7.17
N LYS A 110 20.00 18.40 6.94
CA LYS A 110 21.39 18.69 7.34
C LYS A 110 22.28 18.93 6.14
N ASP A 111 23.21 19.86 6.29
CA ASP A 111 24.25 20.12 5.30
C ASP A 111 25.19 18.91 5.12
N GLN A 112 25.40 18.52 3.87
CA GLN A 112 26.22 17.39 3.46
C GLN A 112 27.63 17.79 3.02
N ALA A 113 28.04 19.05 3.21
CA ALA A 113 29.40 19.48 2.97
C ALA A 113 30.42 18.56 3.71
N THR A 114 31.42 18.09 2.96
CA THR A 114 32.53 17.26 3.46
C THR A 114 33.81 18.06 3.73
N VAL A 115 33.85 19.32 3.30
CA VAL A 115 34.93 20.28 3.49
C VAL A 115 34.36 21.62 3.94
N GLY A 116 35.15 22.40 4.67
CA GLY A 116 34.71 23.68 5.25
C GLY A 116 33.82 23.52 6.48
N THR A 117 33.18 24.62 6.88
CA THR A 117 32.28 24.65 8.04
C THR A 117 30.87 24.25 7.63
N LYS A 118 30.30 23.25 8.30
CA LYS A 118 28.91 22.85 8.09
C LYS A 118 27.96 23.99 8.45
N LYS A 119 26.97 24.21 7.59
CA LYS A 119 25.89 25.15 7.86
C LYS A 119 24.96 24.60 8.93
N ALA A 120 24.20 25.50 9.54
CA ALA A 120 23.11 25.11 10.44
C ALA A 120 22.08 24.26 9.68
N ASP A 121 21.46 23.33 10.39
CA ASP A 121 20.36 22.54 9.86
C ASP A 121 19.18 23.44 9.46
N VAL A 122 18.42 23.00 8.46
CA VAL A 122 17.29 23.75 7.90
C VAL A 122 16.01 22.96 8.11
N GLN A 123 14.99 23.66 8.60
CA GLN A 123 13.61 23.17 8.65
C GLN A 123 12.87 23.67 7.39
N ALA A 124 12.20 22.76 6.71
CA ALA A 124 11.24 23.07 5.67
C ALA A 124 9.81 22.79 6.17
N ASP A 125 8.86 23.56 5.68
CA ASP A 125 7.43 23.33 5.92
C ASP A 125 6.87 22.42 4.82
N VAL A 126 5.95 21.53 5.19
CA VAL A 126 5.36 20.53 4.30
C VAL A 126 3.84 20.64 4.35
N THR A 127 3.22 20.67 3.17
CA THR A 127 1.76 20.60 3.01
C THR A 127 1.38 19.52 2.00
N GLN A 128 0.19 18.94 2.16
CA GLN A 128 -0.39 17.99 1.21
C GLN A 128 -1.86 18.30 1.04
N ASP A 129 -2.32 18.40 -0.22
CA ASP A 129 -3.67 18.87 -0.56
C ASP A 129 -4.76 17.99 0.05
N ALA A 130 -4.52 16.67 0.05
CA ALA A 130 -5.37 15.68 0.70
C ALA A 130 -4.54 14.44 1.07
N THR A 131 -4.91 13.82 2.18
CA THR A 131 -4.17 12.71 2.79
C THR A 131 -4.93 11.38 2.73
N VAL A 132 -6.13 11.35 2.16
CA VAL A 132 -6.99 10.16 2.11
C VAL A 132 -7.35 9.84 0.67
N TRP A 133 -7.31 8.56 0.31
CA TRP A 133 -7.74 8.01 -0.96
C TRP A 133 -8.87 7.02 -0.74
N SER A 134 -10.02 7.30 -1.35
CA SER A 134 -11.17 6.40 -1.37
C SER A 134 -10.87 5.12 -2.16
N SER A 135 -11.66 4.07 -1.94
CA SER A 135 -11.60 2.84 -2.73
C SER A 135 -11.68 3.10 -4.24
N ALA A 136 -12.56 4.01 -4.68
CA ALA A 136 -12.65 4.39 -6.09
C ALA A 136 -11.35 5.00 -6.65
N GLU A 137 -10.65 5.82 -5.87
CA GLU A 137 -9.37 6.43 -6.26
C GLU A 137 -8.22 5.42 -6.25
N VAL A 138 -8.22 4.48 -5.29
CA VAL A 138 -7.20 3.43 -5.17
C VAL A 138 -7.35 2.37 -6.28
N CYS A 139 -8.58 2.00 -6.60
CA CYS A 139 -8.91 0.94 -7.57
C CYS A 139 -8.92 1.42 -9.03
N VAL A 140 -8.44 2.64 -9.33
CA VAL A 140 -8.24 3.10 -10.71
C VAL A 140 -7.23 2.18 -11.40
N ALA A 141 -7.68 1.47 -12.44
CA ALA A 141 -6.94 0.41 -13.10
C ALA A 141 -5.50 0.82 -13.45
N ASN A 142 -4.54 0.02 -12.95
CA ASN A 142 -3.09 0.08 -13.21
C ASN A 142 -2.36 1.38 -12.82
N THR A 143 -3.07 2.47 -12.52
CA THR A 143 -2.51 3.82 -12.39
C THR A 143 -2.75 4.42 -11.00
N GLY A 144 -3.84 4.05 -10.33
CA GLY A 144 -4.26 4.68 -9.08
C GLY A 144 -4.53 6.17 -9.24
N THR A 145 -4.47 6.89 -8.12
CA THR A 145 -4.71 8.34 -8.09
C THR A 145 -3.56 9.07 -7.42
N THR A 146 -3.15 10.19 -8.02
CA THR A 146 -2.07 11.04 -7.52
C THR A 146 -2.65 12.27 -6.81
N LYS A 147 -2.08 12.59 -5.65
CA LYS A 147 -2.34 13.85 -4.93
C LYS A 147 -1.04 14.61 -4.73
N ASN A 148 -1.14 15.94 -4.75
CA ASN A 148 0.02 16.81 -4.68
C ASN A 148 0.28 17.26 -3.24
N GLY A 149 1.52 17.67 -3.00
CA GLY A 149 1.93 18.41 -1.83
C GLY A 149 3.06 19.36 -2.19
N LYS A 150 3.54 20.10 -1.19
CA LYS A 150 4.55 21.14 -1.34
C LYS A 150 5.55 21.07 -0.18
N VAL A 151 6.82 21.34 -0.50
CA VAL A 151 7.89 21.57 0.49
C VAL A 151 8.43 22.98 0.30
N GLU A 152 8.59 23.72 1.40
CA GLU A 152 9.04 25.12 1.40
C GLU A 152 10.18 25.30 2.39
N ALA A 153 11.36 25.73 1.92
CA ALA A 153 12.55 25.91 2.75
C ALA A 153 13.13 27.32 2.58
N PRO A 154 12.44 28.38 3.03
CA PRO A 154 12.80 29.77 2.71
C PRO A 154 14.20 30.17 3.22
N THR A 155 14.70 29.52 4.27
CA THR A 155 16.02 29.78 4.86
C THR A 155 17.14 28.94 4.25
N ILE A 156 16.84 27.99 3.36
CA ILE A 156 17.86 27.14 2.73
C ILE A 156 18.81 27.99 1.87
N THR A 157 20.06 27.54 1.78
CA THR A 157 21.09 28.14 0.93
C THR A 157 21.70 27.09 0.01
N ALA A 158 22.45 27.53 -1.02
CA ALA A 158 23.06 26.63 -1.99
C ALA A 158 23.90 25.53 -1.33
N GLY A 159 23.76 24.29 -1.78
CA GLY A 159 24.47 23.14 -1.25
C GLY A 159 23.68 21.85 -1.38
N SER A 160 24.24 20.78 -0.83
CA SER A 160 23.59 19.48 -0.76
C SER A 160 23.01 19.27 0.63
N TRP A 161 21.71 19.03 0.68
CA TRP A 161 20.96 18.86 1.93
C TRP A 161 20.34 17.47 1.96
N LYS A 162 20.34 16.83 3.13
CA LYS A 162 19.66 15.54 3.33
C LYS A 162 18.90 15.52 4.62
N GLY A 163 17.73 14.89 4.59
CA GLY A 163 16.91 14.58 5.74
C GLY A 163 16.11 13.30 5.48
N THR A 164 15.33 12.88 6.48
CA THR A 164 14.34 11.81 6.33
C THR A 164 12.97 12.42 6.12
N PHE A 165 12.36 12.17 4.95
CA PHE A 165 10.99 12.59 4.67
C PHE A 165 10.06 11.38 4.88
N ALA A 166 9.39 11.35 6.04
CA ALA A 166 8.59 10.21 6.48
C ALA A 166 7.10 10.44 6.23
N PHE A 167 6.34 9.35 6.10
CA PHE A 167 4.90 9.35 5.90
C PHE A 167 4.24 8.34 6.82
N ASN A 168 3.11 8.73 7.41
CA ASN A 168 2.19 7.80 8.07
C ASN A 168 1.28 7.20 7.00
N ILE A 169 1.25 5.87 6.91
CA ILE A 169 0.49 5.13 5.90
C ILE A 169 -0.39 4.11 6.62
N ALA A 170 -1.69 4.10 6.32
CA ALA A 170 -2.64 3.16 6.91
C ALA A 170 -3.77 2.80 5.94
N LEU A 171 -4.30 1.58 6.08
CA LEU A 171 -5.62 1.20 5.59
C LEU A 171 -6.60 1.36 6.75
N GLN A 172 -7.68 2.08 6.55
CA GLN A 172 -8.68 2.38 7.58
C GLN A 172 -10.08 2.24 7.01
N ASP A 173 -11.08 2.23 7.90
CA ASP A 173 -12.48 2.26 7.49
C ASP A 173 -12.79 3.58 6.76
N ALA A 174 -13.63 3.48 5.73
CA ALA A 174 -14.20 4.65 5.07
C ALA A 174 -15.22 5.31 6.01
N ASP A 175 -15.24 6.65 6.01
CA ASP A 175 -16.16 7.46 6.82
C ASP A 175 -17.59 7.49 6.23
#